data_AF-A0A2G1WGT2-F1
#
_entry.id   AF-A0A2G1WGT2-F1
#
_cell.length_a   1.000
_cell.length_b   1.000
_cell.length_c   1.000
_cell.angle_alpha   90.00
_cell.angle_beta   90.00
_cell.angle_gamma   90.00
#
_symmetry.space_group_name_H-M   'P 1'
#
loop_
_entity.id
_entity.type
_entity.pdbx_description
1 polymer ?
#
loop_
_entity_poly.entity_id
_entity_poly.type
_entity_poly.pdbx_seq_one_letter_code
_entity_poly.pdbx_strand_id
1 'polypeptide(L)'
;MHQKGHIGASLLVYAPFGFVLSALTSVEMAFIGAAAVGSMAMVPDLDMKVPLVKHRGITHTVWFALVVGAVFGLTGALLGIQESILRGVLFGLLAFGFGTLTIISHLLADALTPMGVEPFAPLRDDNYTLDLFKAANPIANYAMLGLGGIVVAAAVVAGAALPV
;
A
#
# COMPACT_ATOMS: atom_id res chain seq x y z
N MET A 1 -5.18 -11.33 -5.29
CA MET A 1 -4.78 -11.32 -6.74
C MET A 1 -3.42 -12.01 -6.86
N HIS A 2 -2.72 -11.98 -8.00
CA HIS A 2 -1.30 -12.31 -8.04
C HIS A 2 -0.44 -11.05 -7.90
N GLN A 3 0.88 -11.25 -7.72
CA GLN A 3 1.83 -10.18 -7.43
C GLN A 3 1.70 -8.94 -8.32
N LYS A 4 1.56 -9.14 -9.63
CA LYS A 4 1.41 -8.03 -10.59
C LYS A 4 0.19 -7.16 -10.30
N GLY A 5 -0.93 -7.80 -9.97
CA GLY A 5 -2.15 -7.12 -9.57
C GLY A 5 -1.97 -6.29 -8.30
N HIS A 6 -1.34 -6.86 -7.27
CA HIS A 6 -1.09 -6.16 -6.01
C HIS A 6 -0.12 -4.99 -6.17
N ILE A 7 0.95 -5.15 -6.95
CA ILE A 7 1.87 -4.04 -7.25
C ILE A 7 1.09 -2.91 -7.94
N GLY A 8 0.27 -3.24 -8.96
CA GLY A 8 -0.57 -2.26 -9.64
C GLY A 8 -1.53 -1.51 -8.72
N ALA A 9 -2.25 -2.25 -7.88
CA ALA A 9 -3.18 -1.65 -6.90
C ALA A 9 -2.44 -0.77 -5.88
N SER A 10 -1.27 -1.21 -5.41
CA SER A 10 -0.42 -0.42 -4.50
C SER A 10 0.02 0.90 -5.13
N LEU A 11 0.48 0.88 -6.38
CA LEU A 11 0.84 2.08 -7.14
C LEU A 11 -0.36 3.00 -7.36
N LEU A 12 -1.53 2.43 -7.66
CA LEU A 12 -2.76 3.19 -7.88
C LEU A 12 -3.19 3.94 -6.62
N VAL A 13 -3.19 3.27 -5.46
CA VAL A 13 -3.51 3.89 -4.16
C VAL A 13 -2.46 4.91 -3.75
N TYR A 14 -1.19 4.68 -4.09
CA TYR A 14 -0.10 5.61 -3.81
C TYR A 14 -0.09 6.85 -4.71
N ALA A 15 -0.70 6.82 -5.89
CA ALA A 15 -0.59 7.90 -6.87
C ALA A 15 -0.87 9.32 -6.32
N PRO A 16 -1.90 9.56 -5.49
CA PRO A 16 -2.11 10.88 -4.87
C PRO A 16 -0.94 11.33 -3.99
N PHE A 17 -0.29 10.41 -3.28
CA PHE A 17 0.91 10.69 -2.48
C PHE A 17 2.11 10.97 -3.38
N GLY A 18 2.28 10.21 -4.46
CA GLY A 18 3.31 10.46 -5.46
C GLY A 18 3.19 11.86 -6.08
N PHE A 19 1.97 12.32 -6.37
CA PHE A 19 1.72 13.69 -6.81
C PHE A 19 2.21 14.73 -5.79
N VAL A 20 1.74 14.63 -4.54
CA VAL A 20 2.08 15.60 -3.48
C VAL A 20 3.58 15.58 -3.19
N LEU A 21 4.19 14.39 -3.13
CA LEU A 21 5.61 14.25 -2.88
C LEU A 21 6.45 14.86 -4.01
N SER A 22 6.05 14.65 -5.26
CA SER A 22 6.69 15.25 -6.43
C SER A 22 6.60 16.78 -6.40
N ALA A 23 5.42 17.32 -6.07
CA ALA A 23 5.16 18.76 -6.03
C ALA A 23 5.91 19.49 -4.91
N LEU A 24 6.12 18.84 -3.76
CA LEU A 24 6.74 19.46 -2.59
C LEU A 24 8.23 19.16 -2.45
N THR A 25 8.73 18.12 -3.12
CA THR A 25 10.12 17.66 -2.98
C THR A 25 10.77 17.48 -4.34
N SER A 26 10.70 16.29 -4.92
CA SER A 26 11.25 16.00 -6.24
C SER A 26 10.61 14.76 -6.87
N VAL A 27 10.76 14.66 -8.19
CA VAL A 27 10.32 13.50 -8.98
C VAL A 27 11.00 12.21 -8.51
N GLU A 28 12.28 12.28 -8.18
CA GLU A 28 13.07 11.14 -7.68
C GLU A 28 12.49 10.59 -6.38
N MET A 29 12.19 11.46 -5.42
CA MET A 29 11.59 11.05 -4.14
C MET A 29 10.21 10.40 -4.35
N ALA A 30 9.43 10.95 -5.27
CA ALA A 30 8.12 10.39 -5.61
C ALA A 30 8.22 8.97 -6.23
N PHE A 31 9.20 8.72 -7.10
CA PHE A 31 9.45 7.39 -7.65
C PHE A 31 10.10 6.42 -6.65
N ILE A 32 10.95 6.89 -5.74
CA ILE A 32 11.47 6.07 -4.63
C ILE A 32 10.29 5.57 -3.78
N GLY A 33 9.34 6.45 -3.44
CA GLY A 33 8.14 6.05 -2.71
C GLY A 33 7.29 5.04 -3.49
N ALA A 34 7.13 5.23 -4.80
CA ALA A 34 6.42 4.28 -5.67
C ALA A 34 7.08 2.88 -5.68
N ALA A 35 8.42 2.84 -5.78
CA ALA A 35 9.18 1.60 -5.71
C ALA A 35 9.04 0.94 -4.33
N ALA A 36 9.07 1.73 -3.26
CA ALA A 36 8.92 1.24 -1.89
C ALA A 36 7.54 0.59 -1.66
N VAL A 37 6.42 1.27 -2.01
CA VAL A 37 5.08 0.68 -1.86
C VAL A 37 4.86 -0.53 -2.77
N GLY A 38 5.44 -0.53 -3.97
CA GLY A 38 5.38 -1.64 -4.90
C GLY A 38 6.13 -2.87 -4.36
N SER A 39 7.32 -2.66 -3.79
CA SER A 39 8.13 -3.74 -3.20
C SER A 39 7.46 -4.42 -2.00
N MET A 40 6.64 -3.66 -1.27
CA MET A 40 5.94 -4.12 -0.07
C MET A 40 4.51 -4.61 -0.34
N ALA A 41 4.05 -4.57 -1.60
CA ALA A 41 2.68 -4.92 -1.97
C ALA A 41 2.29 -6.37 -1.62
N MET A 42 3.27 -7.27 -1.42
CA MET A 42 3.05 -8.69 -1.11
C MET A 42 3.24 -9.03 0.37
N VAL A 43 3.42 -8.05 1.24
CA VAL A 43 3.67 -8.29 2.67
C VAL A 43 2.58 -9.16 3.32
N PRO A 44 1.28 -8.93 3.12
CA PRO A 44 0.24 -9.82 3.65
C PRO A 44 0.38 -11.28 3.19
N ASP A 45 0.62 -11.49 1.90
CA ASP A 45 0.75 -12.81 1.26
C ASP A 45 2.04 -13.57 1.61
N LEU A 46 2.95 -12.96 2.37
CA LEU A 46 4.03 -13.71 2.98
C LEU A 46 3.49 -14.77 3.95
N ASP A 47 2.25 -14.63 4.42
CA ASP A 47 1.54 -15.63 5.22
C ASP A 47 1.49 -17.03 4.57
N MET A 48 1.42 -17.10 3.23
CA MET A 48 1.41 -18.35 2.48
C MET A 48 2.68 -19.18 2.67
N LYS A 49 3.76 -18.55 3.17
CA LYS A 49 5.06 -19.17 3.44
C LYS A 49 5.31 -19.42 4.92
N VAL A 50 4.41 -18.98 5.81
CA VAL A 50 4.57 -19.14 7.26
C VAL A 50 3.68 -20.28 7.73
N PRO A 51 4.25 -21.38 8.27
CA PRO A 51 3.46 -22.45 8.83
C PRO A 51 2.50 -21.94 9.92
N LEU A 52 1.30 -22.53 9.99
CA LEU A 52 0.26 -22.21 10.97
C LEU A 52 -0.42 -20.83 10.80
N VAL A 53 0.01 -20.00 9.84
CA VAL A 53 -0.71 -18.76 9.51
C VAL A 53 -1.70 -19.05 8.40
N LYS A 54 -2.99 -18.79 8.67
CA LYS A 54 -4.05 -18.91 7.66
C LYS A 54 -3.89 -17.79 6.63
N HIS A 55 -3.82 -18.14 5.36
CA HIS A 55 -3.89 -17.15 4.27
C HIS A 55 -5.22 -16.41 4.32
N ARG A 56 -5.18 -15.07 4.21
CA ARG A 56 -6.34 -14.19 4.45
C ARG A 56 -6.90 -14.26 5.88
N GLY A 57 -6.02 -14.59 6.82
CA GLY A 57 -6.26 -14.46 8.26
C GLY A 57 -5.85 -13.08 8.76
N ILE A 58 -5.16 -13.03 9.89
CA ILE A 58 -4.81 -11.78 10.58
C ILE A 58 -4.03 -10.80 9.69
N THR A 59 -3.20 -11.30 8.78
CA THR A 59 -2.39 -10.53 7.81
C THR A 59 -3.22 -9.74 6.79
N HIS A 60 -4.50 -10.08 6.60
CA HIS A 60 -5.39 -9.41 5.66
C HIS A 60 -6.48 -8.60 6.40
N THR A 61 -6.12 -8.00 7.54
CA THR A 61 -7.02 -7.20 8.38
C THR A 61 -6.55 -5.75 8.52
N VAL A 62 -7.48 -4.86 8.91
CA VAL A 62 -7.15 -3.48 9.28
C VAL A 62 -6.24 -3.43 10.51
N TRP A 63 -6.31 -4.43 11.39
CA TRP A 63 -5.45 -4.52 12.57
C TRP A 63 -4.00 -4.75 12.18
N PHE A 64 -3.75 -5.64 11.21
CA PHE A 64 -2.40 -5.82 10.67
C PHE A 64 -1.92 -4.57 9.95
N ALA A 65 -2.79 -3.86 9.23
CA ALA A 65 -2.45 -2.57 8.64
C ALA A 65 -2.00 -1.56 9.69
N LEU A 66 -2.71 -1.46 10.82
CA LEU A 66 -2.36 -0.58 11.94
C LEU A 66 -1.05 -1.00 12.63
N VAL A 67 -0.79 -2.29 12.79
CA VAL A 67 0.46 -2.81 13.37
C VAL A 67 1.65 -2.48 12.46
N VAL A 68 1.54 -2.77 11.16
CA VAL A 68 2.59 -2.42 10.19
C VAL A 68 2.79 -0.91 10.16
N GLY A 69 1.70 -0.15 10.11
CA GLY A 69 1.72 1.31 10.25
C GLY A 69 2.47 1.77 11.50
N ALA A 70 2.15 1.21 12.68
CA ALA A 70 2.80 1.58 13.94
C ALA A 70 4.30 1.27 13.94
N VAL A 71 4.73 0.13 13.37
CA VAL A 71 6.14 -0.24 13.24
C VAL A 71 6.90 0.77 12.38
N PHE A 72 6.35 1.13 11.21
CA PHE A 72 6.95 2.14 10.35
C PHE A 72 6.91 3.53 11.00
N GLY A 73 5.79 3.90 11.62
CA GLY A 73 5.61 5.19 12.29
C GLY A 73 6.58 5.39 13.44
N LEU A 74 6.79 4.36 14.28
CA LEU A 74 7.81 4.41 15.33
C LEU A 74 9.21 4.58 14.73
N THR A 75 9.53 3.82 13.67
CA THR A 75 10.82 3.91 12.99
C THR A 75 11.05 5.32 12.42
N GLY A 76 10.06 5.89 11.73
CA GLY A 76 10.12 7.25 11.19
C GLY A 76 10.28 8.30 12.30
N ALA A 77 9.56 8.15 13.41
CA ALA A 77 9.66 9.05 14.55
C ALA A 77 11.06 9.01 15.19
N LEU A 78 11.63 7.81 15.39
CA LEU A 78 12.97 7.62 15.96
C LEU A 78 14.08 8.20 15.08
N LEU A 79 13.89 8.20 13.75
CA LEU A 79 14.82 8.84 12.82
C LEU A 79 14.65 10.37 12.85
N GLY A 80 13.42 10.87 12.81
CA GLY A 80 13.14 12.31 12.76
C GLY A 80 13.48 13.06 14.06
N ILE A 81 13.34 12.39 15.22
CA ILE A 81 13.60 13.02 16.52
C ILE A 81 15.08 13.35 16.74
N GLN A 82 15.99 12.73 15.99
CA GLN A 82 17.42 13.06 16.01
C GLN A 82 17.68 14.50 15.55
N GLU A 83 16.76 15.07 14.77
CA GLU A 83 16.87 16.45 14.30
C GLU A 83 15.98 17.42 15.09
N SER A 84 14.72 17.06 15.37
CA SER A 84 13.82 17.83 16.24
C SER A 84 12.56 17.05 16.59
N ILE A 85 11.86 17.47 17.65
CA ILE A 85 10.54 16.91 18.02
C ILE A 85 9.56 17.03 16.85
N LEU A 86 9.53 18.19 16.17
CA LEU A 86 8.63 18.43 15.03
C LEU A 86 8.92 17.45 13.87
N ARG A 87 10.20 17.22 13.54
CA ARG A 87 10.57 16.22 12.52
C ARG A 87 10.25 14.80 12.96
N GLY A 88 10.40 14.47 14.24
CA GLY A 88 9.95 13.19 14.80
C GLY A 88 8.46 12.95 14.57
N VAL A 89 7.62 13.93 14.88
CA VAL A 89 6.17 13.84 14.62
C VAL A 89 5.87 13.70 13.13
N LEU A 90 6.47 14.56 12.29
CA LEU A 90 6.23 14.54 10.84
C LEU A 90 6.63 13.20 10.21
N PHE A 91 7.85 12.73 10.45
CA PHE A 91 8.36 11.49 9.86
C PHE A 91 7.61 10.28 10.40
N GLY A 92 7.22 10.31 11.68
CA GLY A 92 6.38 9.26 12.26
C GLY A 92 5.03 9.14 11.59
N LEU A 93 4.32 10.27 11.36
CA LEU A 93 3.03 10.26 10.67
C LEU A 93 3.15 9.81 9.21
N LEU A 94 4.17 10.28 8.49
CA LEU A 94 4.42 9.88 7.10
C LEU A 94 4.71 8.38 6.98
N ALA A 95 5.61 7.86 7.83
CA ALA A 95 5.95 6.45 7.82
C ALA A 95 4.76 5.57 8.28
N PHE A 96 3.97 6.02 9.25
CA PHE A 96 2.72 5.35 9.64
C PHE A 96 1.75 5.24 8.47
N GLY A 97 1.54 6.35 7.75
CA GLY A 97 0.70 6.38 6.55
C GLY A 97 1.20 5.42 5.48
N PHE A 98 2.51 5.43 5.20
CA PHE A 98 3.14 4.53 4.25
C PHE A 98 2.88 3.04 4.60
N GLY A 99 3.15 2.64 5.84
CA GLY A 99 2.97 1.25 6.29
C GLY A 99 1.50 0.83 6.21
N THR A 100 0.60 1.66 6.72
CA THR A 100 -0.84 1.38 6.75
C THR A 100 -1.43 1.27 5.35
N LEU A 101 -1.14 2.23 4.46
CA LEU A 101 -1.68 2.28 3.10
C LEU A 101 -1.18 1.14 2.21
N THR A 102 0.05 0.68 2.45
CA THR A 102 0.58 -0.50 1.74
C THR A 102 -0.24 -1.76 2.04
N ILE A 103 -0.67 -1.95 3.29
CA ILE A 103 -1.52 -3.09 3.64
C ILE A 103 -2.94 -2.86 3.12
N ILE A 104 -3.49 -1.65 3.27
CA ILE A 104 -4.84 -1.33 2.76
C ILE A 104 -4.93 -1.55 1.24
N SER A 105 -3.91 -1.15 0.47
CA SER A 105 -3.92 -1.36 -0.99
C SER A 105 -3.97 -2.84 -1.36
N HIS A 106 -3.33 -3.70 -0.57
CA HIS A 106 -3.41 -5.15 -0.71
C HIS A 106 -4.83 -5.68 -0.44
N LEU A 107 -5.44 -5.25 0.66
CA LEU A 107 -6.83 -5.63 1.00
C LEU A 107 -7.82 -5.19 -0.10
N LEU A 108 -7.66 -3.96 -0.60
CA LEU A 108 -8.47 -3.44 -1.70
C LEU A 108 -8.31 -4.30 -2.96
N ALA A 109 -7.10 -4.70 -3.31
CA ALA A 109 -6.83 -5.58 -4.45
C ALA A 109 -7.48 -6.96 -4.27
N ASP A 110 -7.48 -7.51 -3.05
CA ASP A 110 -8.12 -8.79 -2.78
C ASP A 110 -9.64 -8.72 -2.78
N ALA A 111 -10.23 -7.61 -2.34
CA ALA A 111 -11.66 -7.35 -2.43
C ALA A 111 -12.17 -7.32 -3.89
N LEU A 112 -11.32 -7.07 -4.89
CA LEU A 112 -11.70 -7.16 -6.31
C LEU A 112 -12.00 -8.60 -6.76
N THR A 113 -11.53 -9.60 -6.01
CA THR A 113 -11.60 -11.02 -6.40
C THR A 113 -12.68 -11.78 -5.64
N PRO A 114 -13.29 -12.85 -6.20
CA PRO A 114 -14.35 -13.61 -5.55
C PRO A 114 -14.00 -14.14 -4.16
N MET A 115 -12.73 -14.42 -3.87
CA MET A 115 -12.31 -14.92 -2.56
C MET A 115 -12.43 -13.84 -1.45
N GLY A 116 -12.41 -12.55 -1.81
CA GLY A 116 -12.69 -11.44 -0.88
C GLY A 116 -11.74 -11.30 0.31
N VAL A 117 -12.09 -10.43 1.25
CA VAL A 117 -11.34 -10.22 2.50
C VAL A 117 -12.32 -10.05 3.66
N GLU A 118 -11.86 -10.32 4.88
CA GLU A 118 -12.60 -10.07 6.13
C GLU A 118 -11.82 -9.04 6.96
N PRO A 119 -11.84 -7.73 6.60
CA PRO A 119 -10.88 -6.76 7.11
C PRO A 119 -10.95 -6.56 8.63
N PHE A 120 -12.09 -6.89 9.23
CA PHE A 120 -12.38 -6.63 10.65
C PHE A 120 -12.32 -7.90 11.51
N ALA A 121 -11.96 -9.05 10.93
CA ALA A 121 -11.77 -10.28 11.71
C ALA A 121 -10.67 -10.08 12.77
N PRO A 122 -10.78 -10.72 13.95
CA PRO A 122 -11.84 -11.64 14.37
C PRO A 122 -13.02 -10.94 15.06
N LEU A 123 -13.05 -9.60 15.08
CA LEU A 123 -14.14 -8.86 15.72
C LEU A 123 -15.44 -8.97 14.91
N ARG A 124 -15.30 -9.01 13.59
CA ARG A 124 -16.40 -9.17 12.64
C ARG A 124 -15.92 -9.87 11.38
N ASP A 125 -16.62 -10.93 11.02
CA ASP A 125 -16.23 -11.83 9.92
C ASP A 125 -17.03 -11.55 8.63
N ASP A 126 -17.44 -10.29 8.42
CA ASP A 126 -18.09 -9.88 7.18
C ASP A 126 -17.11 -9.99 6.02
N ASN A 127 -17.47 -10.79 5.01
CA ASN A 127 -16.69 -10.94 3.80
C ASN A 127 -17.01 -9.82 2.81
N TYR A 128 -15.97 -9.09 2.39
CA TYR A 128 -16.03 -8.03 1.40
C TYR A 128 -15.42 -8.52 0.09
N THR A 129 -16.26 -8.58 -0.95
CA THR A 129 -15.85 -8.92 -2.31
C THR A 129 -16.71 -8.18 -3.34
N LEU A 130 -16.08 -7.78 -4.45
CA LEU A 130 -16.75 -7.24 -5.63
C LEU A 130 -16.90 -8.29 -6.75
N ASP A 131 -16.26 -9.46 -6.61
CA ASP A 131 -16.28 -10.56 -7.58
C ASP A 131 -16.15 -10.12 -9.05
N LEU A 132 -15.19 -9.23 -9.35
CA LEU A 132 -15.02 -8.69 -10.70
C LEU A 132 -14.29 -9.66 -11.63
N PHE A 133 -13.29 -10.35 -11.08
CA PHE A 133 -12.48 -11.32 -11.82
C PHE A 133 -11.76 -12.28 -10.86
N LYS A 134 -11.47 -13.49 -11.35
CA LYS A 134 -10.67 -14.46 -10.60
C LYS A 134 -9.26 -13.92 -10.35
N ALA A 135 -8.71 -14.20 -9.17
CA ALA A 135 -7.34 -13.81 -8.80
C ALA A 135 -6.28 -14.25 -9.82
N ALA A 136 -6.50 -15.41 -10.46
CA ALA A 136 -5.62 -15.98 -11.48
C ALA A 136 -5.79 -15.40 -12.90
N ASN A 137 -6.71 -14.45 -13.12
CA ASN A 137 -6.93 -13.86 -14.44
C ASN A 137 -5.68 -13.04 -14.85
N PRO A 138 -4.92 -13.45 -15.89
CA PRO A 138 -3.69 -12.76 -16.26
C PRO A 138 -3.96 -11.35 -16.79
N ILE A 139 -5.05 -11.17 -17.55
CA ILE A 139 -5.43 -9.86 -18.10
C ILE A 139 -5.69 -8.88 -16.96
N ALA A 140 -6.46 -9.27 -15.93
CA ALA A 140 -6.74 -8.40 -14.80
C ALA A 140 -5.46 -8.02 -14.02
N ASN A 141 -4.54 -8.96 -13.83
CA ASN A 141 -3.27 -8.70 -13.14
C ASN A 141 -2.36 -7.73 -13.91
N TYR A 142 -2.22 -7.90 -15.23
CA TYR A 142 -1.43 -6.99 -16.05
C TYR A 142 -2.12 -5.65 -16.28
N ALA A 143 -3.45 -5.63 -16.43
CA ALA A 143 -4.22 -4.39 -16.55
C ALA A 143 -4.11 -3.54 -15.28
N MET A 144 -4.20 -4.16 -14.11
CA MET A 144 -4.00 -3.45 -12.84
C MET A 144 -2.56 -2.92 -12.70
N LEU A 145 -1.55 -3.72 -13.06
CA LEU A 145 -0.15 -3.28 -13.08
C LEU A 145 0.06 -2.08 -14.01
N GLY A 146 -0.45 -2.17 -15.24
CA GLY A 146 -0.38 -1.11 -16.24
C GLY A 146 -1.10 0.15 -15.79
N LEU A 147 -2.33 0.02 -15.29
CA LEU A 147 -3.13 1.13 -14.77
C LEU A 147 -2.42 1.82 -13.60
N GLY A 148 -1.98 1.06 -12.59
CA GLY A 148 -1.24 1.61 -11.47
C GLY A 148 0.03 2.34 -11.89
N GLY A 149 0.81 1.76 -12.81
CA GLY A 149 2.01 2.37 -13.37
C GLY A 149 1.74 3.66 -14.15
N ILE A 150 0.71 3.68 -14.99
CA ILE A 150 0.31 4.88 -15.75
C ILE A 150 -0.16 5.98 -14.81
N VAL A 151 -1.04 5.65 -13.86
CA VAL A 151 -1.63 6.64 -12.95
C VAL A 151 -0.57 7.23 -12.01
N VAL A 152 0.34 6.41 -11.46
CA VAL A 152 1.43 6.94 -10.63
C VAL A 152 2.39 7.80 -11.44
N ALA A 153 2.76 7.40 -12.67
CA ALA A 153 3.63 8.20 -13.53
C ALA A 153 2.99 9.55 -13.88
N ALA A 154 1.71 9.53 -14.28
CA ALA A 154 0.96 10.75 -14.58
C ALA A 154 0.84 11.66 -13.35
N ALA A 155 0.57 11.09 -12.18
CA ALA A 155 0.50 11.82 -10.92
C ALA A 155 1.85 12.48 -10.55
N VAL A 156 2.96 11.76 -10.69
CA VAL A 156 4.30 12.30 -10.40
C VAL A 156 4.67 13.44 -11.37
N VAL A 157 4.41 13.26 -12.67
CA VAL A 157 4.67 14.29 -13.69
C VAL A 157 3.79 15.53 -13.45
N ALA A 158 2.51 15.33 -13.14
CA ALA A 158 1.60 16.43 -12.85
C ALA A 158 2.00 17.19 -11.59
N GLY A 159 2.48 16.48 -10.55
CA GLY A 159 2.99 17.11 -9.33
C GLY A 159 4.21 17.98 -9.60
N ALA A 160 5.16 17.50 -10.42
CA ALA A 160 6.37 18.25 -10.79
C ALA A 160 6.08 19.49 -11.64
N ALA A 161 4.95 19.51 -12.34
CA ALA A 161 4.51 20.65 -13.15
C ALA A 161 3.81 21.74 -12.33
N LEU A 162 3.51 21.50 -11.04
CA LEU A 162 2.92 22.52 -10.19
C LEU A 162 3.96 23.59 -9.82
N PRO A 163 3.61 24.89 -9.94
CA PRO A 163 4.42 25.96 -9.40
C PRO A 163 4.18 26.03 -7.88
N VAL A 164 4.95 25.27 -7.11
CA VAL A 164 4.88 25.26 -5.64
C VAL A 164 6.09 25.97 -5.03
#